data_AF-A0A948ME22-F1
#
_entry.id   AF-A0A948ME22-F1
#
_cell.length_a   1.000
_cell.length_b   1.000
_cell.length_c   1.000
_cell.angle_alpha   90.00
_cell.angle_beta   90.00
_cell.angle_gamma   90.00
#
_symmetry.space_group_name_H-M   'P 1'
#
loop_
_entity.id
_entity.type
_entity.pdbx_description
1 polymer ?
#
loop_
_entity_poly.entity_id
_entity_poly.type
_entity_poly.pdbx_seq_one_letter_code
_entity_poly.pdbx_strand_id
1 'polypeptide(L)'
;MSSLLLRSTLAMGLAGLSLPAIAAPEFAACFTLTPGLSWSNADETLTIEKVTFAGQNAIKMHSAGGGIGMATFHDISGRQLLGQERYSMSSDGPTRTDTFKPAPTFPQSAKPGDRFELTGAGERTNHVDETVEPVDYDGFSDYTFVGFEDIEADVDNQPRTFKDTCHVTATFEDSRIEAWYAAGFGRIKFERYMGSELLMQDQIESIESP
;
A
#
# COMPACT_ATOMS: atom_id res chain seq x y z
N MET A 1 -43.03 45.28 -23.10
CA MET A 1 -42.22 44.69 -24.18
C MET A 1 -40.83 44.44 -23.62
N SER A 2 -40.48 43.15 -23.49
CA SER A 2 -39.15 42.51 -23.57
C SER A 2 -37.99 43.04 -22.71
N SER A 3 -37.13 42.23 -22.09
CA SER A 3 -37.03 40.77 -21.94
C SER A 3 -35.86 40.53 -20.98
N LEU A 4 -36.12 39.96 -19.79
CA LEU A 4 -35.09 39.47 -18.88
C LEU A 4 -34.61 38.11 -19.40
N LEU A 5 -33.44 38.10 -20.05
CA LEU A 5 -32.75 36.87 -20.44
C LEU A 5 -32.09 36.25 -19.21
N LEU A 6 -32.75 35.26 -18.62
CA LEU A 6 -32.12 34.28 -17.73
C LEU A 6 -31.04 33.54 -18.53
N ARG A 7 -29.77 33.76 -18.21
CA ARG A 7 -28.69 32.87 -18.62
C ARG A 7 -28.64 31.70 -17.65
N SER A 8 -29.26 30.59 -18.07
CA SER A 8 -29.06 29.28 -17.46
C SER A 8 -27.63 28.81 -17.75
N THR A 9 -26.69 29.09 -16.86
CA THR A 9 -25.40 28.41 -16.86
C THR A 9 -25.60 27.01 -16.31
N LEU A 10 -25.55 26.02 -17.21
CA LEU A 10 -25.39 24.60 -16.89
C LEU A 10 -24.18 24.45 -15.95
N ALA A 11 -24.43 24.04 -14.71
CA ALA A 11 -23.40 23.45 -13.88
C ALA A 11 -23.14 22.04 -14.43
N MET A 12 -22.06 21.87 -15.18
CA MET A 12 -21.47 20.56 -15.43
C MET A 12 -20.93 20.07 -14.08
N GLY A 13 -21.72 19.25 -13.39
CA GLY A 13 -21.24 18.47 -12.27
C GLY A 13 -20.13 17.57 -12.75
N LEU A 14 -18.91 17.86 -12.33
CA LEU A 14 -17.81 16.90 -12.35
C LEU A 14 -18.20 15.80 -11.37
N ALA A 15 -18.86 14.76 -11.87
CA ALA A 15 -18.86 13.48 -11.18
C ALA A 15 -17.41 13.01 -11.18
N GLY A 16 -16.71 13.22 -10.06
CA GLY A 16 -15.43 12.58 -9.81
C GLY A 16 -15.62 11.09 -10.04
N LEU A 17 -14.87 10.54 -10.99
CA LEU A 17 -14.84 9.10 -11.24
C LEU A 17 -14.16 8.45 -10.04
N SER A 18 -14.91 8.23 -8.96
CA SER A 18 -14.51 7.32 -7.90
C SER A 18 -14.47 5.93 -8.52
N LEU A 19 -13.28 5.52 -8.99
CA LEU A 19 -13.05 4.16 -9.45
C LEU A 19 -13.59 3.22 -8.37
N PRO A 20 -14.56 2.33 -8.66
CA PRO A 20 -15.04 1.39 -7.67
C PRO A 20 -13.85 0.54 -7.21
N ALA A 21 -13.72 0.34 -5.90
CA ALA A 21 -12.77 -0.63 -5.38
C ALA A 21 -13.11 -1.98 -6.03
N ILE A 22 -12.19 -2.52 -6.83
CA ILE A 22 -12.39 -3.79 -7.50
C ILE A 22 -12.34 -4.84 -6.40
N ALA A 23 -13.41 -5.60 -6.22
CA ALA A 23 -13.42 -6.74 -5.31
C ALA A 23 -12.31 -7.74 -5.71
N ALA A 24 -11.55 -8.27 -4.75
CA ALA A 24 -10.54 -9.27 -5.06
C ALA A 24 -11.21 -10.64 -5.27
N PRO A 25 -11.22 -11.21 -6.49
CA PRO A 25 -11.85 -12.52 -6.74
C PRO A 25 -11.09 -13.69 -6.10
N GLU A 26 -9.82 -13.47 -5.74
CA GLU A 26 -8.92 -14.46 -5.15
C GLU A 26 -7.82 -13.77 -4.34
N PHE A 27 -7.13 -14.52 -3.47
CA PHE A 27 -6.13 -13.97 -2.54
C PHE A 27 -5.04 -13.15 -3.25
N ALA A 28 -4.51 -13.65 -4.37
CA ALA A 28 -3.51 -12.93 -5.16
C ALA A 28 -3.97 -11.56 -5.67
N ALA A 29 -5.26 -11.39 -5.95
CA ALA A 29 -5.78 -10.16 -6.53
C ALA A 29 -5.75 -8.99 -5.53
N CYS A 30 -5.78 -9.28 -4.22
CA CYS A 30 -5.70 -8.27 -3.16
C CYS A 30 -4.40 -7.44 -3.22
N PHE A 31 -3.33 -8.01 -3.73
CA PHE A 31 -2.02 -7.36 -3.80
C PHE A 31 -1.79 -6.61 -5.10
N THR A 32 -2.74 -6.65 -6.04
CA THR A 32 -2.62 -5.86 -7.27
C THR A 32 -2.59 -4.37 -6.92
N LEU A 33 -1.83 -3.61 -7.70
CA LEU A 33 -1.64 -2.18 -7.51
C LEU A 33 -2.03 -1.46 -8.80
N THR A 34 -2.73 -0.33 -8.69
CA THR A 34 -3.19 0.47 -9.83
C THR A 34 -2.30 1.71 -9.99
N PRO A 35 -1.38 1.74 -10.97
CA PRO A 35 -0.57 2.92 -11.21
C PRO A 35 -1.40 4.13 -11.63
N GLY A 36 -1.01 5.31 -11.17
CA GLY A 36 -1.73 6.57 -11.31
C GLY A 36 -2.73 6.84 -10.18
N LEU A 37 -2.87 5.92 -9.22
CA LEU A 37 -3.69 6.09 -8.03
C LEU A 37 -2.85 6.72 -6.91
N SER A 38 -3.42 7.71 -6.22
CA SER A 38 -2.88 8.29 -5.00
C SER A 38 -3.96 8.31 -3.92
N TRP A 39 -3.59 8.03 -2.67
CA TRP A 39 -4.50 8.05 -1.53
C TRP A 39 -3.75 8.39 -0.25
N SER A 40 -4.42 8.95 0.74
CA SER A 40 -3.80 9.28 2.02
C SER A 40 -4.53 8.65 3.20
N ASN A 41 -3.82 8.53 4.31
CA ASN A 41 -4.38 8.40 5.65
C ASN A 41 -4.03 9.68 6.45
N ALA A 42 -4.20 9.65 7.77
CA ALA A 42 -3.91 10.79 8.64
C ALA A 42 -2.44 11.23 8.62
N ASP A 43 -1.50 10.33 8.34
CA ASP A 43 -0.07 10.53 8.55
C ASP A 43 0.74 10.61 7.24
N GLU A 44 0.30 9.90 6.20
CA GLU A 44 1.03 9.73 4.94
C GLU A 44 0.14 9.79 3.69
N THR A 45 0.71 10.30 2.61
CA THR A 45 0.17 10.16 1.24
C THR A 45 0.95 9.07 0.51
N LEU A 46 0.21 8.14 -0.09
CA LEU A 46 0.73 7.04 -0.90
C LEU A 46 0.43 7.26 -2.37
N THR A 47 1.46 7.18 -3.22
CA THR A 47 1.33 7.23 -4.68
C THR A 47 1.78 5.93 -5.32
N ILE A 48 1.06 5.47 -6.36
CA ILE A 48 1.35 4.23 -7.08
C ILE A 48 1.80 4.56 -8.51
N GLU A 49 3.00 4.13 -8.89
CA GLU A 49 3.62 4.51 -10.17
C GLU A 49 4.22 3.30 -10.90
N LYS A 50 4.25 3.33 -12.24
CA LYS A 50 5.04 2.37 -13.02
C LYS A 50 6.47 2.86 -13.11
N VAL A 51 7.42 1.99 -12.79
CA VAL A 51 8.85 2.31 -12.84
C VAL A 51 9.65 1.12 -13.37
N THR A 52 10.95 1.33 -13.54
CA THR A 52 11.93 0.23 -13.65
C THR A 52 12.76 0.22 -12.36
N PHE A 53 12.88 -0.95 -11.73
CA PHE A 53 13.70 -1.14 -10.55
C PHE A 53 14.61 -2.36 -10.74
N ALA A 54 15.90 -2.23 -10.44
CA ALA A 54 16.90 -3.28 -10.65
C ALA A 54 16.85 -3.95 -12.05
N GLY A 55 16.56 -3.16 -13.10
CA GLY A 55 16.52 -3.63 -14.49
C GLY A 55 15.25 -4.37 -14.92
N GLN A 56 14.20 -4.40 -14.08
CA GLN A 56 12.90 -5.00 -14.41
C GLN A 56 11.74 -4.01 -14.22
N ASN A 57 10.64 -4.24 -14.95
CA ASN A 57 9.41 -3.48 -14.78
C ASN A 57 8.86 -3.73 -13.37
N ALA A 58 8.52 -2.65 -12.67
CA ALA A 58 8.05 -2.68 -11.29
C ALA A 58 6.93 -1.65 -11.08
N ILE A 59 6.22 -1.81 -9.97
CA ILE A 59 5.28 -0.84 -9.44
C ILE A 59 5.89 -0.23 -8.18
N LYS A 60 6.09 1.08 -8.19
CA LYS A 60 6.54 1.83 -7.02
C LYS A 60 5.32 2.23 -6.21
N MET A 61 5.31 1.92 -4.92
CA MET A 61 4.45 2.58 -3.95
C MET A 61 5.32 3.53 -3.14
N HIS A 62 5.06 4.83 -3.21
CA HIS A 62 5.80 5.82 -2.47
C HIS A 62 4.90 6.41 -1.39
N SER A 63 5.31 6.25 -0.14
CA SER A 63 4.71 6.93 1.01
C SER A 63 5.56 8.14 1.41
N ALA A 64 4.90 9.26 1.64
CA ALA A 64 5.48 10.45 2.24
C ALA A 64 4.61 10.96 3.40
N GLY A 65 5.20 11.06 4.59
CA GLY A 65 4.52 11.51 5.81
C GLY A 65 5.53 11.88 6.91
N GLY A 66 5.21 12.88 7.75
CA GLY A 66 6.02 13.22 8.93
C GLY A 66 7.51 13.58 8.68
N GLY A 67 7.89 13.92 7.45
CA GLY A 67 9.27 14.24 7.04
C GLY A 67 10.12 13.05 6.60
N ILE A 68 9.64 11.81 6.71
CA ILE A 68 10.37 10.62 6.26
C ILE A 68 9.63 10.05 5.05
N GLY A 69 10.38 9.75 3.99
CA GLY A 69 9.84 9.11 2.79
C GLY A 69 10.26 7.65 2.73
N MET A 70 9.39 6.80 2.21
CA MET A 70 9.69 5.40 1.91
C MET A 70 9.09 5.04 0.56
N ALA A 71 9.85 4.34 -0.27
CA ALA A 71 9.31 3.71 -1.47
C ALA A 71 9.48 2.20 -1.38
N THR A 72 8.44 1.44 -1.71
CA THR A 72 8.54 0.01 -1.95
C THR A 72 8.37 -0.26 -3.44
N PHE A 73 9.11 -1.25 -3.94
CA PHE A 73 9.10 -1.64 -5.35
C PHE A 73 8.55 -3.06 -5.43
N HIS A 74 7.42 -3.20 -6.10
CA HIS A 74 6.75 -4.48 -6.28
C HIS A 74 6.89 -4.97 -7.72
N ASP A 75 6.82 -6.28 -7.93
CA ASP A 75 6.66 -6.81 -9.27
C ASP A 75 5.31 -6.39 -9.88
N ILE A 76 5.11 -6.68 -11.17
CA ILE A 76 3.87 -6.30 -11.86
C ILE A 76 2.60 -6.94 -11.28
N SER A 77 2.73 -8.05 -10.53
CA SER A 77 1.61 -8.65 -9.82
C SER A 77 1.29 -7.94 -8.50
N GLY A 78 2.23 -7.17 -7.96
CA GLY A 78 2.18 -6.51 -6.66
C GLY A 78 2.54 -7.42 -5.48
N ARG A 79 2.71 -8.73 -5.70
CA ARG A 79 2.94 -9.71 -4.63
C ARG A 79 4.38 -9.82 -4.17
N GLN A 80 5.34 -9.56 -5.05
CA GLN A 80 6.77 -9.67 -4.72
C GLN A 80 7.31 -8.30 -4.36
N LEU A 81 7.91 -8.16 -3.18
CA LEU A 81 8.64 -6.96 -2.82
C LEU A 81 10.08 -7.06 -3.36
N LEU A 82 10.33 -6.40 -4.49
CA LEU A 82 11.62 -6.40 -5.18
C LEU A 82 12.68 -5.57 -4.45
N GLY A 83 12.25 -4.58 -3.68
CA GLY A 83 13.15 -3.71 -2.94
C GLY A 83 12.42 -2.57 -2.23
N GLN A 84 13.19 -1.79 -1.49
CA GLN A 84 12.69 -0.61 -0.80
C GLN A 84 13.76 0.48 -0.73
N GLU A 85 13.33 1.72 -0.77
CA GLU A 85 14.16 2.91 -0.59
C GLU A 85 13.67 3.67 0.64
N ARG A 86 14.62 4.12 1.45
CA ARG A 86 14.36 4.98 2.61
C ARG A 86 14.96 6.36 2.34
N TYR A 87 14.20 7.39 2.64
CA TYR A 87 14.57 8.78 2.42
C TYR A 87 14.63 9.51 3.76
N SER A 88 15.60 10.42 3.90
CA SER A 88 15.68 11.30 5.07
C SER A 88 15.26 12.73 4.70
N MET A 89 14.83 13.52 5.69
CA MET A 89 14.45 14.92 5.50
C MET A 89 15.51 15.78 4.81
N SER A 90 16.79 15.40 4.91
CA SER A 90 17.93 16.20 4.45
C SER A 90 18.65 15.64 3.22
N SER A 91 18.14 14.56 2.61
CA SER A 91 18.82 13.89 1.50
C SER A 91 18.16 14.18 0.15
N ASP A 92 18.95 14.54 -0.87
CA ASP A 92 18.51 14.76 -2.26
C ASP A 92 18.17 13.44 -3.00
N GLY A 93 18.21 12.30 -2.31
CA GLY A 93 17.93 10.97 -2.82
C GLY A 93 17.72 9.96 -1.67
N PRO A 94 17.58 8.66 -1.96
CA PRO A 94 17.46 7.66 -0.91
C PRO A 94 18.74 7.59 -0.07
N THR A 95 18.60 7.50 1.24
CA THR A 95 19.74 7.22 2.14
C THR A 95 20.09 5.74 2.16
N ARG A 96 19.12 4.89 1.83
CA ARG A 96 19.29 3.43 1.81
C ARG A 96 18.40 2.82 0.74
N THR A 97 18.95 1.84 0.02
CA THR A 97 18.19 1.00 -0.91
C THR A 97 18.44 -0.47 -0.58
N ASP A 98 17.38 -1.21 -0.32
CA ASP A 98 17.43 -2.67 -0.25
C ASP A 98 16.91 -3.24 -1.57
N THR A 99 17.63 -4.21 -2.14
CA THR A 99 17.19 -4.98 -3.31
C THR A 99 17.13 -6.45 -2.91
N PHE A 100 15.98 -7.08 -3.12
CA PHE A 100 15.75 -8.47 -2.70
C PHE A 100 15.84 -9.45 -3.87
N LYS A 101 16.65 -10.50 -3.68
CA LYS A 101 16.80 -11.64 -4.59
C LYS A 101 17.31 -12.86 -3.79
N PRO A 102 16.41 -13.73 -3.28
CA PRO A 102 14.99 -13.83 -3.60
C PRO A 102 14.13 -12.74 -2.92
N ALA A 103 13.09 -12.30 -3.61
CA ALA A 103 12.11 -11.33 -3.12
C ALA A 103 11.06 -11.99 -2.21
N PRO A 104 10.73 -11.41 -1.05
CA PRO A 104 9.60 -11.87 -0.25
C PRO A 104 8.30 -11.71 -1.04
N THR A 105 7.49 -12.77 -1.04
CA THR A 105 6.41 -12.95 -2.00
C THR A 105 5.16 -13.50 -1.34
N PHE A 106 4.04 -12.76 -1.41
CA PHE A 106 2.74 -13.32 -1.03
C PHE A 106 2.36 -14.49 -1.95
N PRO A 107 1.79 -15.59 -1.39
CA PRO A 107 1.44 -16.74 -2.19
C PRO A 107 0.36 -16.41 -3.23
N GLN A 108 0.32 -17.18 -4.31
CA GLN A 108 -0.72 -17.05 -5.34
C GLN A 108 -2.13 -17.33 -4.79
N SER A 109 -2.22 -18.22 -3.79
CA SER A 109 -3.49 -18.64 -3.20
C SER A 109 -3.31 -18.92 -1.71
N ALA A 110 -4.28 -18.52 -0.91
CA ALA A 110 -4.42 -18.91 0.48
C ALA A 110 -5.92 -19.08 0.79
N LYS A 111 -6.24 -19.98 1.71
CA LYS A 111 -7.57 -20.12 2.29
C LYS A 111 -7.60 -19.50 3.69
N PRO A 112 -8.77 -19.05 4.18
CA PRO A 112 -8.91 -18.62 5.56
C PRO A 112 -8.33 -19.65 6.54
N GLY A 113 -7.44 -19.19 7.42
CA GLY A 113 -6.68 -20.00 8.37
C GLY A 113 -5.33 -20.54 7.87
N ASP A 114 -5.02 -20.42 6.58
CA ASP A 114 -3.71 -20.84 6.06
C ASP A 114 -2.61 -19.92 6.59
N ARG A 115 -1.50 -20.55 7.01
CA ARG A 115 -0.26 -19.87 7.41
C ARG A 115 0.76 -19.93 6.28
N PHE A 116 1.51 -18.85 6.10
CA PHE A 116 2.58 -18.78 5.11
C PHE A 116 3.70 -17.86 5.61
N GLU A 117 4.92 -18.22 5.21
CA GLU A 117 6.10 -17.43 5.53
C GLU A 117 6.47 -16.49 4.38
N LEU A 118 6.71 -15.22 4.69
CA LEU A 118 7.42 -14.30 3.81
C LEU A 118 8.89 -14.28 4.19
N THR A 119 9.72 -14.75 3.28
CA THR A 119 11.18 -14.74 3.43
C THR A 119 11.81 -14.11 2.20
N GLY A 120 12.91 -13.40 2.40
CA GLY A 120 13.65 -12.75 1.35
C GLY A 120 15.03 -12.38 1.85
N ALA A 121 15.96 -12.23 0.93
CA ALA A 121 17.32 -11.79 1.22
C ALA A 121 17.87 -11.02 0.03
N GLY A 122 18.92 -10.24 0.23
CA GLY A 122 19.54 -9.50 -0.85
C GLY A 122 20.62 -8.57 -0.36
N GLU A 123 20.68 -7.39 -0.97
CA GLU A 123 21.73 -6.40 -0.74
C GLU A 123 21.11 -5.08 -0.29
N ARG A 124 21.75 -4.47 0.71
CA ARG A 124 21.46 -3.14 1.21
C ARG A 124 22.60 -2.22 0.80
N THR A 125 22.29 -1.24 -0.04
CA THR A 125 23.18 -0.13 -0.34
C THR A 125 22.88 1.01 0.62
N ASN A 126 23.87 1.37 1.44
CA ASN A 126 23.83 2.58 2.24
C ASN A 126 24.51 3.71 1.44
N HIS A 127 23.72 4.70 1.01
CA HIS A 127 24.20 5.78 0.15
C HIS A 127 24.94 6.87 0.93
N VAL A 128 24.85 6.87 2.27
CA VAL A 128 25.58 7.83 3.12
C VAL A 128 27.01 7.36 3.35
N ASP A 129 27.18 6.06 3.61
CA ASP A 129 28.49 5.46 3.90
C ASP A 129 29.12 4.77 2.67
N GLU A 130 28.42 4.78 1.54
CA GLU A 130 28.80 4.11 0.28
C GLU A 130 29.13 2.61 0.45
N THR A 131 28.39 1.94 1.32
CA THR A 131 28.58 0.50 1.59
C THR A 131 27.47 -0.35 0.97
N VAL A 132 27.83 -1.59 0.65
CA VAL A 132 26.88 -2.64 0.26
C VAL A 132 27.05 -3.81 1.21
N GLU A 133 25.96 -4.20 1.87
CA GLU A 133 25.94 -5.29 2.84
C GLU A 133 24.81 -6.28 2.56
N PRO A 134 24.95 -7.57 2.91
CA PRO A 134 23.84 -8.49 2.83
C PRO A 134 22.73 -8.07 3.79
N VAL A 135 21.48 -8.28 3.38
CA VAL A 135 20.30 -7.99 4.20
C VAL A 135 19.29 -9.12 4.06
N ASP A 136 18.71 -9.52 5.19
CA ASP A 136 17.53 -10.38 5.21
C ASP A 136 16.28 -9.51 5.29
N TYR A 137 15.18 -9.99 4.74
CA TYR A 137 13.89 -9.35 4.91
C TYR A 137 13.53 -9.25 6.39
N ASP A 138 13.39 -8.02 6.89
CA ASP A 138 13.21 -7.69 8.30
C ASP A 138 11.75 -7.35 8.66
N GLY A 139 10.82 -7.59 7.73
CA GLY A 139 9.38 -7.48 7.97
C GLY A 139 8.82 -8.67 8.75
N PHE A 140 7.50 -8.68 8.94
CA PHE A 140 6.82 -9.84 9.52
C PHE A 140 6.98 -11.04 8.58
N SER A 141 7.31 -12.19 9.13
CA SER A 141 7.54 -13.40 8.35
C SER A 141 6.36 -14.37 8.42
N ASP A 142 5.75 -14.58 9.58
CA ASP A 142 4.72 -15.62 9.78
C ASP A 142 3.30 -15.04 9.73
N TYR A 143 2.73 -15.02 8.53
CA TYR A 143 1.38 -14.52 8.29
C TYR A 143 0.34 -15.63 8.32
N THR A 144 -0.86 -15.30 8.77
CA THR A 144 -2.07 -16.08 8.58
C THR A 144 -3.05 -15.29 7.73
N PHE A 145 -3.63 -15.91 6.70
CA PHE A 145 -4.75 -15.32 5.98
C PHE A 145 -6.03 -15.51 6.81
N VAL A 146 -6.62 -14.43 7.31
CA VAL A 146 -7.84 -14.49 8.13
C VAL A 146 -9.07 -14.72 7.26
N GLY A 147 -9.15 -13.99 6.14
CA GLY A 147 -10.24 -14.12 5.17
C GLY A 147 -10.46 -12.85 4.38
N PHE A 148 -11.54 -12.83 3.60
CA PHE A 148 -12.02 -11.65 2.91
C PHE A 148 -13.00 -10.88 3.80
N GLU A 149 -12.82 -9.57 3.87
CA GLU A 149 -13.67 -8.67 4.65
C GLU A 149 -14.01 -7.41 3.84
N ASP A 150 -15.26 -6.96 3.93
CA ASP A 150 -15.64 -5.65 3.41
C ASP A 150 -15.18 -4.58 4.42
N ILE A 151 -14.40 -3.61 3.95
CA ILE A 151 -13.96 -2.48 4.76
C ILE A 151 -14.80 -1.25 4.43
N GLU A 152 -15.57 -0.82 5.42
CA GLU A 152 -16.24 0.48 5.39
C GLU A 152 -15.27 1.56 5.90
N ALA A 153 -15.09 2.60 5.10
CA ALA A 153 -14.24 3.74 5.41
C ALA A 153 -14.96 5.03 5.02
N ASP A 154 -14.72 6.10 5.78
CA ASP A 154 -15.06 7.45 5.34
C ASP A 154 -13.89 7.96 4.48
N VAL A 155 -14.13 8.14 3.18
CA VAL A 155 -13.13 8.62 2.23
C VAL A 155 -13.66 9.90 1.62
N ASP A 156 -12.90 10.99 1.77
CA ASP A 156 -13.28 12.33 1.31
C ASP A 156 -14.61 12.83 1.91
N ASN A 157 -14.88 12.51 3.18
CA ASN A 157 -16.13 12.79 3.89
C ASN A 157 -17.35 12.08 3.25
N GLN A 158 -17.13 10.93 2.61
CA GLN A 158 -18.16 10.11 2.01
C GLN A 158 -17.97 8.63 2.37
N PRO A 159 -19.04 7.91 2.75
CA PRO A 159 -18.94 6.50 3.05
C PRO A 159 -18.56 5.71 1.79
N ARG A 160 -17.53 4.88 1.91
CA ARG A 160 -17.01 4.03 0.86
C ARG A 160 -16.79 2.62 1.38
N THR A 161 -17.13 1.63 0.56
CA THR A 161 -16.88 0.21 0.86
C THR A 161 -15.81 -0.34 -0.08
N PHE A 162 -14.76 -0.90 0.50
CA PHE A 162 -13.74 -1.69 -0.19
C PHE A 162 -14.11 -3.17 -0.03
N LYS A 163 -14.64 -3.75 -1.09
CA LYS A 163 -15.17 -5.11 -1.06
C LYS A 163 -14.08 -6.16 -1.15
N ASP A 164 -14.33 -7.29 -0.49
CA ASP A 164 -13.47 -8.49 -0.56
C ASP A 164 -11.99 -8.16 -0.33
N THR A 165 -11.72 -7.38 0.73
CA THR A 165 -10.36 -6.98 1.11
C THR A 165 -9.69 -8.15 1.83
N CYS A 166 -8.44 -8.47 1.47
CA CYS A 166 -7.72 -9.56 2.17
C CYS A 166 -7.27 -9.09 3.55
N HIS A 167 -7.78 -9.74 4.59
CA HIS A 167 -7.31 -9.58 5.96
C HIS A 167 -6.22 -10.61 6.28
N VAL A 168 -5.02 -10.13 6.62
CA VAL A 168 -3.91 -10.96 7.10
C VAL A 168 -3.46 -10.51 8.48
N THR A 169 -3.03 -11.48 9.29
CA THR A 169 -2.50 -11.25 10.63
C THR A 169 -1.11 -11.83 10.75
N ALA A 170 -0.25 -11.22 11.54
CA ALA A 170 1.04 -11.78 11.91
C ALA A 170 1.35 -11.47 13.38
N THR A 171 2.01 -12.40 14.06
CA THR A 171 2.43 -12.24 15.45
C THR A 171 3.94 -12.32 15.53
N PHE A 172 4.56 -11.40 16.26
CA PHE A 172 5.98 -11.42 16.59
C PHE A 172 6.15 -11.05 18.06
N GLU A 173 6.65 -12.00 18.85
CA GLU A 173 6.71 -11.90 20.31
C GLU A 173 5.33 -11.54 20.90
N ASP A 174 5.23 -10.47 21.69
CA ASP A 174 3.98 -9.98 22.27
C ASP A 174 3.21 -9.00 21.36
N SER A 175 3.72 -8.75 20.14
CA SER A 175 3.09 -7.86 19.18
C SER A 175 2.32 -8.65 18.12
N ARG A 176 1.14 -8.13 17.75
CA ARG A 176 0.35 -8.62 16.63
C ARG A 176 0.05 -7.48 15.68
N ILE A 177 0.09 -7.75 14.39
CA ILE A 177 -0.43 -6.84 13.38
C ILE A 177 -1.64 -7.45 12.69
N GLU A 178 -2.56 -6.57 12.28
CA GLU A 178 -3.64 -6.86 11.37
C GLU A 178 -3.48 -5.93 10.15
N ALA A 179 -3.62 -6.46 8.95
CA ALA A 179 -3.47 -5.68 7.72
C ALA A 179 -4.53 -6.08 6.69
N TRP A 180 -5.13 -5.09 6.05
CA TRP A 180 -6.16 -5.28 5.04
C TRP A 180 -5.69 -4.73 3.70
N TYR A 181 -5.60 -5.62 2.70
CA TYR A 181 -5.14 -5.31 1.35
C TYR A 181 -6.29 -5.30 0.36
N ALA A 182 -6.55 -4.15 -0.25
CA ALA A 182 -7.58 -3.97 -1.27
C ALA A 182 -6.96 -3.93 -2.66
N ALA A 183 -7.57 -4.67 -3.60
CA ALA A 183 -7.09 -4.76 -4.96
C ALA A 183 -7.03 -3.37 -5.62
N GLY A 184 -5.88 -3.06 -6.20
CA GLY A 184 -5.57 -1.79 -6.83
C GLY A 184 -5.03 -0.71 -5.88
N PHE A 185 -5.22 -0.84 -4.57
CA PHE A 185 -4.84 0.17 -3.57
C PHE A 185 -3.63 -0.24 -2.71
N GLY A 186 -3.43 -1.54 -2.53
CA GLY A 186 -2.47 -2.06 -1.54
C GLY A 186 -3.09 -2.11 -0.14
N ARG A 187 -2.29 -1.86 0.90
CA ARG A 187 -2.72 -1.93 2.31
C ARG A 187 -3.54 -0.68 2.68
N ILE A 188 -4.87 -0.81 2.75
CA ILE A 188 -5.79 0.32 3.03
C ILE A 188 -6.12 0.48 4.52
N LYS A 189 -5.84 -0.54 5.33
CA LYS A 189 -5.99 -0.49 6.79
C LYS A 189 -4.88 -1.32 7.44
N PHE A 190 -4.38 -0.84 8.56
CA PHE A 190 -3.36 -1.49 9.37
C PHE A 190 -3.65 -1.23 10.84
N GLU A 191 -3.50 -2.26 11.67
CA GLU A 191 -3.59 -2.14 13.12
C GLU A 191 -2.40 -2.87 13.75
N ARG A 192 -1.83 -2.28 14.79
CA ARG A 192 -0.79 -2.91 15.60
C ARG A 192 -1.21 -2.99 17.05
N TYR A 193 -1.05 -4.17 17.61
CA TYR A 193 -1.36 -4.51 18.99
C TYR A 193 -0.11 -4.91 19.77
N MET A 194 -0.14 -4.65 21.08
CA MET A 194 0.73 -5.27 22.08
C MET A 194 -0.15 -5.93 23.14
N GLY A 195 -0.13 -7.26 23.20
CA GLY A 195 -1.19 -8.01 23.88
C GLY A 195 -2.57 -7.66 23.29
N SER A 196 -3.46 -7.09 24.11
CA SER A 196 -4.80 -6.64 23.69
C SER A 196 -4.90 -5.13 23.44
N GLU A 197 -3.84 -4.37 23.67
CA GLU A 197 -3.85 -2.91 23.52
C GLU A 197 -3.56 -2.52 22.08
N LEU A 198 -4.43 -1.69 21.48
CA LEU A 198 -4.20 -1.09 20.17
C LEU A 198 -3.19 0.05 20.30
N LEU A 199 -2.04 -0.09 19.68
CA LEU A 199 -0.97 0.91 19.71
C LEU A 199 -1.03 1.90 18.55
N MET A 200 -1.50 1.42 17.39
CA MET A 200 -1.51 2.18 16.14
C MET A 200 -2.60 1.64 15.24
N GLN A 201 -3.28 2.55 14.56
CA GLN A 201 -4.21 2.24 13.50
C GLN A 201 -4.05 3.27 12.39
N ASP A 202 -3.88 2.77 11.17
CA ASP A 202 -3.88 3.58 9.96
C ASP A 202 -5.01 3.08 9.06
N GLN A 203 -5.77 4.00 8.48
CA GLN A 203 -6.83 3.66 7.53
C GLN A 203 -6.91 4.74 6.46
N ILE A 204 -7.24 4.34 5.23
CA ILE A 204 -7.47 5.26 4.11
C ILE A 204 -8.53 6.31 4.44
N GLU A 205 -8.25 7.58 4.15
CA GLU A 205 -9.10 8.75 4.44
C GLU A 205 -9.40 9.61 3.21
N SER A 206 -8.52 9.60 2.19
CA SER A 206 -8.75 10.36 0.95
C SER A 206 -8.24 9.60 -0.27
N ILE A 207 -8.85 9.84 -1.44
CA ILE A 207 -8.33 9.35 -2.72
C ILE A 207 -8.13 10.54 -3.65
N GLU A 208 -6.88 10.81 -3.97
CA GLU A 208 -6.53 11.84 -4.92
C GLU A 208 -6.75 11.30 -6.34
N SER A 209 -7.68 11.90 -7.06
CA SER A 209 -7.85 11.63 -8.49
C SER A 209 -6.74 12.36 -9.26
N PRO A 210 -6.09 11.71 -10.23
CA PRO A 210 -5.08 12.33 -11.08
C PRO A 210 -5.62 13.48 -11.94
#